data_AF-A0A9P1CV02-F1
#
_entry.id   AF-A0A9P1CV02-F1
#
_cell.length_a   1.000
_cell.length_b   1.000
_cell.length_c   1.000
_cell.angle_alpha   90.00
_cell.angle_beta   90.00
_cell.angle_gamma   90.00
#
_symmetry.space_group_name_H-M   'P 1'
#
loop_
_entity.id
_entity.type
_entity.pdbx_description
1 polymer ?
#
loop_
_entity_poly.entity_id
_entity_poly.type
_entity_poly.pdbx_seq_one_letter_code
_entity_poly.pdbx_strand_id
1 'polypeptide(L)' 'DLRPLLLALLQLDEPQRASLRVLHVGCGTSNVTEGLWKDHFRQITNIDFSEGVIKLMEQRWKQNNGDESGLAF' A
#
# COMPACT_ATOMS: atom_id res chain seq x y z
N ASP A 1 -6.25 -13.46 0.39
CA ASP A 1 -5.10 -12.55 0.17
C ASP A 1 -4.55 -12.82 -1.24
N LEU A 2 -4.39 -11.78 -2.08
CA LEU A 2 -3.94 -11.89 -3.49
C LEU A 2 -2.43 -11.70 -3.66
N ARG A 3 -1.71 -11.28 -2.61
CA ARG A 3 -0.29 -10.91 -2.71
C ARG A 3 0.62 -12.05 -3.19
N PRO A 4 0.50 -13.31 -2.71
CA PRO A 4 1.37 -14.39 -3.18
C PRO A 4 1.25 -14.61 -4.70
N LEU A 5 0.03 -14.49 -5.24
CA LEU A 5 -0.21 -14.61 -6.67
C LEU A 5 0.42 -13.46 -7.44
N LEU A 6 0.27 -12.22 -6.95
CA LEU A 6 0.88 -11.05 -7.58
C LEU A 6 2.41 -11.16 -7.64
N LEU A 7 3.04 -11.55 -6.52
CA LEU A 7 4.50 -11.74 -6.46
C LEU A 7 4.98 -12.83 -7.41
N ALA A 8 4.26 -13.95 -7.48
CA ALA A 8 4.59 -15.06 -8.38
C ALA A 8 4.43 -14.70 -9.88
N LEU A 9 3.44 -13.87 -10.21
CA LEU A 9 3.19 -13.42 -11.59
C LEU A 9 4.20 -12.37 -12.06
N LEU A 10 4.58 -11.44 -11.18
CA LEU A 10 5.45 -10.33 -11.55
C LEU A 10 6.93 -10.73 -11.59
N GLN A 11 7.38 -11.65 -10.72
CA GLN A 11 8.77 -12.13 -10.64
C GLN A 11 9.82 -11.00 -10.60
N LEU A 12 9.47 -9.89 -9.96
CA LEU A 12 10.32 -8.71 -9.84
C LEU A 12 11.18 -8.76 -8.60
N ASP A 13 12.38 -8.19 -8.67
CA ASP A 13 13.21 -7.91 -7.49
C ASP A 13 12.71 -6.68 -6.70
N GLU A 14 13.33 -6.39 -5.55
CA GLU A 14 12.92 -5.27 -4.70
C GLU A 14 13.05 -3.89 -5.39
N PRO A 15 14.18 -3.54 -6.05
CA PRO A 15 14.27 -2.28 -6.79
C PRO A 15 13.17 -2.11 -7.84
N GLN A 16 12.87 -3.17 -8.59
CA GLN A 16 11.81 -3.15 -9.59
C GLN A 16 10.44 -2.93 -8.94
N ARG A 17 10.13 -3.61 -7.82
CA ARG A 17 8.87 -3.40 -7.07
C ARG A 17 8.73 -1.97 -6.53
N ALA A 18 9.81 -1.38 -6.04
CA ALA A 18 9.81 -0.01 -5.53
C ALA A 18 9.54 1.03 -6.64
N SER A 19 9.93 0.72 -7.89
CA SER A 19 9.72 1.58 -9.05
C SER A 19 8.29 1.57 -9.61
N LEU A 20 7.49 0.56 -9.25
CA LEU A 20 6.10 0.43 -9.74
C LEU A 20 5.15 1.38 -9.03
N ARG A 21 4.20 1.93 -9.80
CA ARG A 21 3.06 2.71 -9.29
C ARG A 21 1.83 1.82 -9.23
N VAL A 22 1.28 1.63 -8.04
CA VAL A 22 0.13 0.78 -7.75
C VAL A 22 -1.07 1.64 -7.43
N LEU A 23 -2.18 1.43 -8.14
CA LEU A 23 -3.48 2.01 -7.81
C LEU A 23 -4.40 0.92 -7.29
N HIS A 24 -4.81 1.02 -6.02
CA HIS A 24 -5.77 0.10 -5.41
C HIS A 24 -7.15 0.76 -5.33
N VAL A 25 -8.02 0.34 -6.25
CA VAL A 25 -9.40 0.85 -6.37
C VAL A 25 -10.35 0.06 -5.47
N GLY A 26 -11.24 0.77 -4.77
CA GLY A 26 -12.18 0.16 -3.82
C GLY A 26 -11.42 -0.48 -2.67
N CYS A 27 -10.52 0.28 -2.05
CA CYS A 27 -9.58 -0.27 -1.07
C CYS A 27 -10.27 -0.81 0.19
N GLY A 28 -11.47 -0.30 0.52
CA GLY A 28 -12.16 -0.67 1.73
C GLY A 28 -11.25 -0.53 2.96
N THR A 29 -11.38 -1.42 3.92
CA THR A 29 -10.55 -1.46 5.14
C THR A 29 -9.46 -2.54 5.09
N SER A 30 -9.15 -3.03 3.88
CA SER A 30 -8.24 -4.14 3.62
C SER A 30 -6.79 -3.82 3.99
N ASN A 31 -6.04 -4.86 4.39
CA ASN A 31 -4.60 -4.75 4.68
C ASN A 31 -3.72 -5.12 3.47
N VAL A 32 -4.30 -5.26 2.26
CA VAL A 32 -3.56 -5.64 1.05
C VAL A 32 -2.38 -4.71 0.80
N THR A 33 -2.58 -3.39 0.88
CA THR A 33 -1.50 -2.43 0.60
C THR A 33 -0.46 -2.33 1.70
N GLU A 34 -0.79 -2.67 2.94
CA GLU A 34 0.22 -2.83 4.00
C GLU A 34 1.13 -4.02 3.71
N GLY A 35 0.55 -5.13 3.22
CA GLY A 35 1.34 -6.27 2.75
C GLY A 35 2.22 -5.89 1.57
N LEU A 36 1.68 -5.20 0.55
CA LEU A 36 2.48 -4.71 -0.58
C LEU A 36 3.61 -3.77 -0.15
N TRP A 37 3.38 -2.93 0.86
CA TRP A 37 4.44 -2.11 1.44
C TRP A 37 5.55 -2.98 2.04
N LYS A 38 5.20 -4.02 2.81
CA LYS A 38 6.21 -4.98 3.32
C LYS A 38 6.93 -5.72 2.19
N ASP A 39 6.27 -5.89 1.05
CA ASP A 39 6.81 -6.53 -0.15
C ASP A 39 7.57 -5.54 -1.08
N HIS A 40 7.99 -4.36 -0.58
CA HIS A 40 8.80 -3.32 -1.25
C HIS A 40 8.11 -2.52 -2.36
N PHE A 41 6.78 -2.57 -2.46
CA PHE A 41 6.04 -1.61 -3.27
C PHE A 41 5.94 -0.29 -2.51
N ARG A 42 6.50 0.80 -3.06
CA ARG A 42 6.62 2.10 -2.36
C ARG A 42 5.73 3.21 -2.91
N GLN A 43 5.17 3.05 -4.11
CA GLN A 43 4.31 4.06 -4.71
C GLN A 43 2.88 3.49 -4.84
N ILE A 44 2.14 3.49 -3.73
CA ILE A 44 0.79 2.91 -3.66
C ILE A 44 -0.23 4.02 -3.39
N THR A 45 -1.24 4.13 -4.26
CA THR A 45 -2.39 5.04 -4.08
C THR A 45 -3.65 4.22 -3.84
N ASN A 46 -4.34 4.51 -2.75
CA ASN A 46 -5.61 3.91 -2.39
C ASN A 46 -6.77 4.85 -2.75
N ILE A 47 -7.83 4.35 -3.36
CA ILE A 47 -9.07 5.11 -3.57
C ILE A 47 -10.29 4.31 -3.14
N ASP A 48 -11.29 5.01 -2.61
CA ASP A 48 -12.60 4.47 -2.25
C ASP A 48 -13.65 5.58 -2.40
N PHE A 49 -14.94 5.22 -2.48
CA PHE A 49 -16.02 6.21 -2.47
C PHE A 49 -16.47 6.60 -1.06
N SER A 50 -16.18 5.76 -0.06
CA SER A 50 -16.57 6.00 1.33
C SER A 50 -15.59 6.93 2.03
N GLU A 51 -16.03 8.15 2.35
CA GLU A 51 -15.22 9.10 3.15
C GLU A 51 -14.80 8.51 4.50
N GLY A 52 -15.66 7.71 5.14
CA GLY A 52 -15.35 7.07 6.42
C GLY A 52 -14.21 6.07 6.30
N VAL A 53 -14.18 5.32 5.19
CA VAL A 53 -13.08 4.39 4.87
C VAL A 53 -11.79 5.17 4.61
N ILE A 54 -11.85 6.22 3.78
CA ILE A 54 -10.69 7.06 3.47
C ILE A 54 -10.05 7.59 4.76
N LYS A 55 -10.84 8.22 5.64
CA LYS A 55 -10.36 8.77 6.92
C LYS A 55 -9.76 7.70 7.83
N LEU A 56 -10.41 6.55 7.95
CA LEU A 56 -9.91 5.43 8.76
C LEU A 56 -8.56 4.93 8.24
N MET A 57 -8.43 4.76 6.92
CA MET A 57 -7.21 4.26 6.30
C MET A 57 -6.06 5.28 6.39
N GLU A 58 -6.35 6.58 6.23
CA GLU A 58 -5.38 7.65 6.48
C GLU A 58 -4.86 7.64 7.93
N GLN A 59 -5.76 7.48 8.90
CA GLN A 59 -5.38 7.41 10.32
C GLN A 59 -4.52 6.17 10.59
N ARG A 60 -4.90 5.01 10.06
CA ARG A 60 -4.12 3.77 10.18
C ARG A 60 -2.73 3.94 9.59
N TRP A 61 -2.63 4.56 8.40
CA TRP A 61 -1.35 4.83 7.77
C TRP A 61 -0.46 5.74 8.63
N LYS A 62 -1.01 6.83 9.18
CA LYS A 62 -0.28 7.75 10.06
C LYS A 62 0.18 7.09 11.35
N GLN A 63 -0.61 6.17 11.92
CA GLN A 63 -0.22 5.44 13.12
C GLN A 63 0.92 4.44 12.83
N ASN A 64 0.84 3.74 11.70
CA ASN A 64 1.82 2.71 11.34
C ASN A 64 3.14 3.27 10.80
N ASN A 65 3.11 4.46 10.18
CA ASN A 65 4.29 5.09 9.56
C ASN A 65 4.68 6.41 10.23
N GLY A 66 3.97 6.81 11.30
CA GLY A 66 4.34 7.97 12.11
C GLY A 66 5.73 7.84 12.73
N ASP A 67 6.23 6.61 12.94
CA ASP A 67 7.61 6.32 13.35
C ASP A 67 8.64 6.41 12.20
N GLU A 68 8.22 6.34 10.94
CA GLU A 68 9.10 6.52 9.76
C GLU A 68 9.01 7.94 9.18
N SER A 69 8.05 8.75 9.63
CA SER A 69 7.76 10.11 9.13
C SER A 69 8.81 11.18 9.45
N GLY A 70 9.98 10.78 9.97
CA GLY A 70 11.19 11.60 9.93
C GLY A 70 11.76 11.78 8.51
N LEU A 71 11.25 11.04 7.51
CA LEU A 71 11.70 11.16 6.12
C LEU A 71 10.52 11.23 5.14
N ALA A 72 10.33 12.47 4.64
CA ALA A 72 9.78 12.85 3.34
C ALA A 72 8.26 13.09 3.20
N PHE A 73 8.01 14.22 2.51
CA PHE A 73 6.77 14.84 2.07
C PHE A 73 6.02 14.02 1.02
#